data_AF-A0A2H3CCI3-F1
#
_entry.id   AF-A0A2H3CCI3-F1
#
_cell.length_a   1.000
_cell.length_b   1.000
_cell.length_c   1.000
_cell.angle_alpha   90.00
_cell.angle_beta   90.00
_cell.angle_gamma   90.00
#
_symmetry.space_group_name_H-M   'P 1'
#
loop_
_entity.id
_entity.type
_entity.pdbx_description
1 polymer ?
#
loop_
_entity_poly.entity_id
_entity_poly.type
_entity_poly.pdbx_seq_one_letter_code
_entity_poly.pdbx_strand_id
1 'polypeptide(L)'
;MEADNVSDAFWHRGYVPLFPYEFDASDPKKVQEYCDKLTLFRQLAFKNPLHPGLSLNITIAPRKAASTNPNLFRSLPPFALQDGEYQLVLKTRYASLLPFPQPTWQDPFGEYSCPRQLACVEELVYNALQDIQGCTVPYFYGKHTLTLPNGEPTRVNLLEYIEGQTLAELHDMYPAHRTEPLEPRQYRELLKRLKHLYVPAMQGIHEINDRRVVLCDLEPENIMITPSASNQEFVDSYPNPLRMASCVIKCCRQHRNDVKKWAKKCLSPDLQPPVPIPL
;
A
#
# COMPACT_ATOMS: atom_id res chain seq x y z
N MET A 1 7.67 31.36 21.39
CA MET A 1 6.82 31.04 20.22
C MET A 1 7.51 29.89 19.52
N GLU A 2 7.45 28.75 20.19
CA GLU A 2 8.14 27.53 19.79
C GLU A 2 7.48 26.92 18.54
N ALA A 3 8.31 26.29 17.71
CA ALA A 3 7.86 25.26 16.78
C ALA A 3 7.99 23.93 17.52
N ASP A 4 6.87 23.28 17.82
CA ASP A 4 6.87 22.06 18.64
C ASP A 4 7.63 20.91 17.96
N ASN A 5 8.49 20.24 18.73
CA ASN A 5 9.31 19.11 18.27
C ASN A 5 8.49 17.81 18.17
N VAL A 6 7.43 17.82 17.35
CA VAL A 6 6.50 16.70 17.15
C VAL A 6 7.12 15.57 16.30
N SER A 7 8.19 15.84 15.54
CA SER A 7 8.62 14.97 14.43
C SER A 7 9.32 13.64 14.80
N ASP A 8 10.03 13.56 15.93
CA ASP A 8 11.07 12.52 16.08
C ASP A 8 10.62 11.22 16.76
N ALA A 9 9.56 11.26 17.56
CA ALA A 9 9.16 10.12 18.40
C ALA A 9 8.21 9.10 17.74
N PHE A 10 7.52 9.49 16.65
CA PHE A 10 6.30 8.82 16.16
C PHE A 10 6.44 7.31 15.89
N TRP A 11 7.49 6.91 15.17
CA TRP A 11 7.56 5.55 14.60
C TRP A 11 8.48 4.58 15.35
N HIS A 12 9.39 5.05 16.21
CA HIS A 12 10.36 4.19 16.90
C HIS A 12 9.84 3.47 18.16
N ARG A 13 8.56 3.63 18.53
CA ARG A 13 7.94 2.97 19.70
C ARG A 13 6.55 2.39 19.46
N GLY A 14 6.12 2.22 18.21
CA GLY A 14 4.80 1.66 17.88
C GLY A 14 3.62 2.53 18.32
N TYR A 15 3.84 3.83 18.51
CA TYR A 15 2.81 4.77 18.96
C TYR A 15 1.92 5.19 17.78
N VAL A 16 1.01 4.31 17.36
CA VAL A 16 -0.04 4.67 16.41
C VAL A 16 -0.86 5.81 17.04
N PRO A 17 -1.03 6.96 16.36
CA PRO A 17 -1.79 8.07 16.91
C PRO A 17 -3.24 7.64 17.15
N LEU A 18 -3.70 7.74 18.40
CA LEU A 18 -5.02 7.30 18.84
C LEU A 18 -6.12 8.21 18.26
N PHE A 19 -6.56 7.89 17.04
CA PHE A 19 -7.77 8.48 16.48
C PHE A 19 -8.98 8.03 17.31
N PRO A 20 -9.87 8.96 17.74
CA PRO A 20 -11.02 8.59 18.54
C PRO A 20 -11.93 7.65 17.75
N TYR A 21 -12.22 6.50 18.37
CA TYR A 21 -13.11 5.46 17.87
C TYR A 21 -14.47 6.01 17.42
N GLU A 22 -15.15 5.31 16.51
CA GLU A 22 -16.49 5.70 16.04
C GLU A 22 -17.60 5.42 17.07
N PHE A 23 -17.30 4.64 18.10
CA PHE A 23 -18.14 4.27 19.24
C PHE A 23 -17.23 3.92 20.44
N ASP A 24 -17.77 3.90 21.66
CA ASP A 24 -17.03 3.40 22.82
C ASP A 24 -17.01 1.86 22.80
N ALA A 25 -15.83 1.27 22.61
CA ALA A 25 -15.66 -0.18 22.58
C ALA A 25 -15.73 -0.85 23.97
N SER A 26 -15.67 -0.06 25.05
CA SER A 26 -15.82 -0.53 26.43
C SER A 26 -17.29 -0.58 26.90
N ASP A 27 -18.21 0.09 26.20
CA ASP A 27 -19.66 -0.02 26.42
C ASP A 27 -20.26 -1.10 25.49
N PRO A 28 -20.70 -2.26 26.02
CA PRO A 28 -21.28 -3.33 25.20
C PRO A 28 -22.56 -2.90 24.44
N LYS A 29 -23.28 -1.88 24.93
CA LYS A 29 -24.44 -1.32 24.25
C LYS A 29 -24.02 -0.53 23.01
N LYS A 30 -22.90 0.20 23.07
CA LYS A 30 -22.34 0.93 21.92
C LYS A 30 -21.77 -0.02 20.87
N VAL A 31 -21.14 -1.10 21.30
CA VAL A 31 -20.75 -2.22 20.42
C VAL A 31 -21.97 -2.79 19.70
N GLN A 32 -23.06 -3.09 20.41
CA GLN A 32 -24.29 -3.63 19.79
C GLN A 32 -24.96 -2.62 18.84
N GLU A 33 -25.12 -1.35 19.26
CA GLU A 33 -25.67 -0.27 18.41
C GLU A 33 -24.87 -0.11 17.09
N TYR A 34 -23.55 -0.32 17.12
CA TYR A 34 -22.70 -0.34 15.91
C TYR A 34 -22.91 -1.61 15.08
N CYS A 35 -22.97 -2.79 15.69
CA CYS A 35 -23.24 -4.07 15.00
C CYS A 35 -24.62 -4.10 14.30
N ASP A 36 -25.66 -3.53 14.92
CA ASP A 36 -26.99 -3.41 14.32
C ASP A 36 -26.95 -2.48 13.09
N LYS A 37 -26.24 -1.36 13.19
CA LYS A 37 -26.01 -0.41 12.08
C LYS A 37 -25.21 -1.04 10.93
N LEU A 38 -24.16 -1.79 11.22
CA LEU A 38 -23.40 -2.54 10.22
C LEU A 38 -24.27 -3.62 9.54
N THR A 39 -25.13 -4.28 10.29
CA THR A 39 -26.10 -5.26 9.76
C THR A 39 -27.08 -4.61 8.79
N LEU A 40 -27.60 -3.43 9.14
CA LEU A 40 -28.46 -2.63 8.23
C LEU A 40 -27.71 -2.23 6.95
N PHE A 41 -26.46 -1.72 7.06
CA PHE A 41 -25.67 -1.37 5.86
C PHE A 41 -25.39 -2.58 4.95
N ARG A 42 -25.13 -3.77 5.50
CA ARG A 42 -25.00 -5.02 4.71
C ARG A 42 -26.30 -5.36 3.97
N GLN A 43 -27.45 -5.25 4.63
CA GLN A 43 -28.75 -5.49 3.98
C GLN A 43 -29.07 -4.47 2.88
N LEU A 44 -28.66 -3.20 3.06
CA LEU A 44 -28.83 -2.16 2.05
C LEU A 44 -27.82 -2.31 0.89
N ALA A 45 -26.57 -2.71 1.17
CA ALA A 45 -25.56 -3.01 0.15
C ALA A 45 -25.97 -4.20 -0.73
N PHE A 46 -26.60 -5.23 -0.17
CA PHE A 46 -27.14 -6.35 -0.93
C PHE A 46 -28.30 -5.94 -1.85
N LYS A 47 -29.12 -4.96 -1.45
CA LYS A 47 -30.24 -4.44 -2.25
C LYS A 47 -29.79 -3.44 -3.33
N ASN A 48 -28.86 -2.56 -2.99
CA ASN A 48 -28.29 -1.54 -3.87
C ASN A 48 -26.76 -1.75 -4.00
N PRO A 49 -26.30 -2.79 -4.72
CA PRO A 49 -24.88 -3.04 -4.91
C PRO A 49 -24.21 -1.98 -5.78
N LEU A 50 -22.91 -1.80 -5.58
CA LEU A 50 -22.06 -1.04 -6.48
C LEU A 50 -21.97 -1.76 -7.83
N HIS A 51 -22.01 -0.99 -8.91
CA HIS A 51 -22.08 -1.49 -10.28
C HIS A 51 -21.25 -0.60 -11.23
N PRO A 52 -20.78 -1.14 -12.37
CA PRO A 52 -20.12 -0.34 -13.39
C PRO A 52 -21.02 0.81 -13.86
N GLY A 53 -20.45 2.00 -14.05
CA GLY A 53 -21.18 3.20 -14.44
C GLY A 53 -21.70 4.06 -13.27
N LEU A 54 -21.46 3.68 -12.01
CA LEU A 54 -21.73 4.55 -10.85
C LEU A 54 -20.77 5.75 -10.82
N SER A 55 -21.31 6.96 -10.99
CA SER A 55 -20.56 8.22 -10.83
C SER A 55 -20.51 8.67 -9.37
N LEU A 56 -19.34 9.15 -8.92
CA LEU A 56 -19.13 9.74 -7.59
C LEU A 56 -18.43 11.09 -7.75
N ASN A 57 -18.99 12.16 -7.18
CA ASN A 57 -18.40 13.49 -7.21
C ASN A 57 -17.38 13.64 -6.07
N ILE A 58 -16.14 14.00 -6.39
CA ILE A 58 -15.05 14.20 -5.41
C ILE A 58 -14.35 15.54 -5.69
N THR A 59 -14.23 16.39 -4.68
CA THR A 59 -13.49 17.66 -4.80
C THR A 59 -12.05 17.46 -4.34
N ILE A 60 -11.11 17.49 -5.28
CA ILE A 60 -9.67 17.34 -4.98
C ILE A 60 -9.05 18.72 -4.77
N ALA A 61 -8.21 18.87 -3.74
CA ALA A 61 -7.46 20.10 -3.52
C ALA A 61 -6.30 20.23 -4.53
N PRO A 62 -6.04 21.43 -5.12
CA PRO A 62 -4.92 21.64 -6.03
C PRO A 62 -3.57 21.27 -5.39
N ARG A 63 -2.71 20.58 -6.14
CA ARG A 63 -1.48 20.00 -5.62
C ARG A 63 -0.24 20.48 -6.35
N LYS A 64 0.83 20.75 -5.60
CA LYS A 64 2.18 21.01 -6.14
C LYS A 64 2.94 19.70 -6.33
N ALA A 65 3.69 19.57 -7.42
CA ALA A 65 4.55 18.40 -7.65
C ALA A 65 5.63 18.31 -6.55
N ALA A 66 6.02 17.08 -6.19
CA ALA A 66 7.08 16.83 -5.21
C ALA A 66 8.45 17.37 -5.68
N SER A 67 8.68 17.33 -7.00
CA SER A 67 9.90 17.80 -7.64
C SER A 67 9.59 18.24 -9.08
N THR A 68 10.48 19.05 -9.66
CA THR A 68 10.43 19.45 -11.07
C THR A 68 11.39 18.65 -11.97
N ASN A 69 11.90 17.51 -11.50
CA ASN A 69 12.79 16.64 -12.30
C ASN A 69 11.99 15.52 -12.99
N PRO A 70 11.68 15.64 -14.31
CA PRO A 70 10.85 14.68 -15.03
C PRO A 70 11.56 13.34 -15.30
N ASN A 71 12.87 13.24 -15.02
CA ASN A 71 13.64 12.00 -15.18
C ASN A 71 13.56 11.09 -13.93
N LEU A 72 12.94 11.56 -12.85
CA LEU A 72 12.75 10.80 -11.61
C LEU A 72 11.27 10.69 -11.24
N PHE A 73 10.52 11.80 -11.40
CA PHE A 73 9.11 11.89 -11.05
C PHE A 73 8.24 11.93 -12.30
N ARG A 74 7.15 11.16 -12.30
CA ARG A 74 6.04 11.35 -13.25
C ARG A 74 5.46 12.74 -13.09
N SER A 75 5.08 13.34 -14.22
CA SER A 75 4.23 14.52 -14.24
C SER A 75 2.97 14.28 -13.42
N LEU A 76 2.54 15.27 -12.63
CA LEU A 76 1.19 15.24 -12.07
C LEU A 76 0.17 15.06 -13.20
N PRO A 77 -0.85 14.19 -13.04
CA PRO A 77 -1.91 14.05 -14.05
C PRO A 77 -2.62 15.40 -14.21
N PRO A 78 -2.96 15.82 -15.44
CA PRO A 78 -3.35 17.20 -15.64
C PRO A 78 -4.54 17.70 -14.84
N PHE A 79 -5.46 16.89 -14.26
CA PHE A 79 -6.48 17.40 -13.31
C PHE A 79 -5.91 18.18 -12.11
N ALA A 80 -4.65 17.95 -11.73
CA ALA A 80 -3.98 18.74 -10.70
C ALA A 80 -3.46 20.11 -11.22
N LEU A 81 -3.66 20.41 -12.50
CA LEU A 81 -3.09 21.55 -13.26
C LEU A 81 -4.12 22.26 -14.18
N GLN A 82 -5.10 21.54 -14.73
CA GLN A 82 -6.11 21.90 -15.76
C GLN A 82 -7.29 20.91 -15.71
N ASP A 83 -8.52 21.27 -16.10
CA ASP A 83 -9.65 20.31 -16.11
C ASP A 83 -9.49 19.17 -17.15
N GLY A 84 -9.96 17.95 -16.83
CA GLY A 84 -9.97 16.81 -17.77
C GLY A 84 -10.37 15.45 -17.15
N GLU A 85 -10.41 14.40 -17.98
CA GLU A 85 -10.74 13.02 -17.58
C GLU A 85 -9.49 12.18 -17.25
N TYR A 86 -9.48 11.49 -16.11
CA TYR A 86 -8.34 10.68 -15.65
C TYR A 86 -8.78 9.42 -14.89
N GLN A 87 -7.93 8.38 -14.95
CA GLN A 87 -8.09 7.16 -14.16
C GLN A 87 -7.48 7.36 -12.76
N LEU A 88 -8.20 6.90 -11.73
CA LEU A 88 -7.82 7.02 -10.33
C LEU A 88 -8.20 5.75 -9.57
N VAL A 89 -7.40 5.41 -8.54
CA VAL A 89 -7.66 4.29 -7.64
C VAL A 89 -8.38 4.79 -6.40
N LEU A 90 -9.61 4.30 -6.18
CA LEU A 90 -10.43 4.60 -5.01
C LEU A 90 -10.25 3.48 -3.97
N LYS A 91 -9.25 3.61 -3.09
CA LYS A 91 -9.01 2.66 -2.00
C LYS A 91 -10.03 2.89 -0.90
N THR A 92 -11.11 2.12 -0.97
CA THR A 92 -12.34 2.25 -0.16
C THR A 92 -12.27 1.35 1.06
N ARG A 93 -12.70 1.86 2.23
CA ARG A 93 -12.80 1.06 3.48
C ARG A 93 -14.27 1.01 3.92
N TYR A 94 -15.02 0.03 3.41
CA TYR A 94 -16.44 -0.20 3.75
C TYR A 94 -16.58 -0.70 5.18
N ALA A 95 -17.33 0.01 6.02
CA ALA A 95 -17.62 -0.42 7.38
C ALA A 95 -18.41 -1.74 7.37
N SER A 96 -19.36 -1.85 6.44
CA SER A 96 -20.22 -3.02 6.25
C SER A 96 -19.47 -4.29 5.82
N LEU A 97 -18.27 -4.19 5.24
CA LEU A 97 -17.47 -5.36 4.83
C LEU A 97 -16.41 -5.78 5.86
N LEU A 98 -16.12 -4.95 6.86
CA LEU A 98 -15.25 -5.35 7.97
C LEU A 98 -15.93 -6.40 8.86
N PRO A 99 -15.17 -7.25 9.59
CA PRO A 99 -15.71 -8.09 10.65
C PRO A 99 -16.42 -7.24 11.71
N PHE A 100 -17.41 -7.82 12.40
CA PHE A 100 -18.00 -7.15 13.57
C PHE A 100 -16.97 -7.06 14.71
N PRO A 101 -16.92 -5.95 15.46
CA PRO A 101 -16.15 -5.88 16.70
C PRO A 101 -16.64 -6.97 17.69
N GLN A 102 -15.71 -7.77 18.22
CA GLN A 102 -16.00 -8.81 19.20
C GLN A 102 -15.65 -8.31 20.61
N PRO A 103 -16.53 -8.43 21.63
CA PRO A 103 -16.22 -8.06 23.01
C PRO A 103 -15.05 -8.83 23.66
N THR A 104 -14.60 -9.92 23.03
CA THR A 104 -13.53 -10.80 23.50
C THR A 104 -12.17 -10.56 22.84
N TRP A 105 -12.03 -9.54 21.99
CA TRP A 105 -10.73 -9.16 21.41
C TRP A 105 -9.81 -8.52 22.45
N GLN A 106 -9.06 -9.39 23.14
CA GLN A 106 -8.01 -9.06 24.11
C GLN A 106 -6.60 -9.34 23.55
N ASP A 107 -6.46 -9.45 22.23
CA ASP A 107 -5.17 -9.61 21.56
C ASP A 107 -4.36 -8.29 21.69
N PRO A 108 -3.09 -8.32 22.13
CA PRO A 108 -2.23 -7.14 22.24
C PRO A 108 -2.01 -6.37 20.92
N PHE A 109 -2.42 -6.91 19.77
CA PHE A 109 -2.43 -6.21 18.47
C PHE A 109 -3.81 -6.24 17.76
N GLY A 110 -4.85 -6.78 18.39
CA GLY A 110 -6.13 -7.13 17.74
C GLY A 110 -7.30 -6.19 18.03
N GLU A 111 -7.04 -4.88 18.16
CA GLU A 111 -8.10 -3.87 18.26
C GLU A 111 -8.96 -3.83 16.98
N TYR A 112 -10.27 -3.55 17.11
CA TYR A 112 -11.12 -3.27 15.94
C TYR A 112 -10.69 -1.96 15.28
N SER A 113 -9.80 -2.08 14.30
CA SER A 113 -9.37 -0.98 13.44
C SER A 113 -10.53 -0.53 12.55
N CYS A 114 -11.30 0.45 13.05
CA CYS A 114 -12.45 0.98 12.34
C CYS A 114 -12.02 1.68 11.02
N PRO A 115 -12.92 1.87 10.04
CA PRO A 115 -12.58 2.49 8.77
C PRO A 115 -11.93 3.87 8.91
N ARG A 116 -12.27 4.61 9.97
CA ARG A 116 -11.64 5.89 10.33
C ARG A 116 -10.16 5.74 10.68
N GLN A 117 -9.81 4.79 11.54
CA GLN A 117 -8.42 4.57 11.95
C GLN A 117 -7.58 4.14 10.75
N LEU A 118 -8.03 3.14 9.99
CA LEU A 118 -7.33 2.67 8.79
C LEU A 118 -7.10 3.80 7.78
N ALA A 119 -8.13 4.57 7.44
CA ALA A 119 -8.01 5.65 6.46
C ALA A 119 -7.12 6.81 6.95
N CYS A 120 -7.12 7.14 8.24
CA CYS A 120 -6.27 8.19 8.80
C CYS A 120 -4.80 7.75 9.01
N VAL A 121 -4.54 6.48 9.36
CA VAL A 121 -3.17 5.94 9.41
C VAL A 121 -2.55 5.93 8.01
N GLU A 122 -3.30 5.48 7.01
CA GLU A 122 -2.86 5.46 5.61
C GLU A 122 -2.62 6.88 5.05
N GLU A 123 -3.46 7.86 5.39
CA GLU A 123 -3.21 9.27 5.10
C GLU A 123 -1.90 9.79 5.72
N LEU A 124 -1.62 9.46 7.00
CA LEU A 124 -0.36 9.84 7.64
C LEU A 124 0.85 9.20 6.97
N VAL A 125 0.76 7.94 6.56
CA VAL A 125 1.81 7.25 5.80
C VAL A 125 2.07 7.95 4.47
N TYR A 126 1.04 8.21 3.66
CA TYR A 126 1.24 8.90 2.39
C TYR A 126 1.79 10.32 2.58
N ASN A 127 1.37 11.05 3.62
CA ASN A 127 1.93 12.36 3.95
C ASN A 127 3.43 12.28 4.34
N ALA A 128 3.85 11.24 5.08
CA ALA A 128 5.26 10.99 5.40
C ALA A 128 6.10 10.60 4.17
N LEU A 129 5.48 10.12 3.09
CA LEU A 129 6.12 9.80 1.81
C LEU A 129 5.94 10.89 0.73
N GLN A 130 5.44 12.08 1.10
CA GLN A 130 5.00 13.12 0.15
C GLN A 130 6.06 13.50 -0.91
N ASP A 131 7.34 13.45 -0.58
CA ASP A 131 8.47 13.88 -1.42
C ASP A 131 9.00 12.78 -2.37
N ILE A 132 8.53 11.52 -2.24
CA ILE A 132 8.82 10.42 -3.19
C ILE A 132 7.57 9.91 -3.93
N GLN A 133 6.43 10.56 -3.73
CA GLN A 133 5.22 10.32 -4.51
C GLN A 133 5.38 10.73 -5.98
N GLY A 134 4.90 9.89 -6.90
CA GLY A 134 5.11 10.03 -8.33
C GLY A 134 6.43 9.41 -8.84
N CYS A 135 7.19 8.75 -7.97
CA CYS A 135 8.49 8.14 -8.28
C CYS A 135 8.58 6.70 -7.75
N THR A 136 8.36 6.55 -6.43
CA THR A 136 8.55 5.30 -5.67
C THR A 136 7.23 4.78 -5.07
N VAL A 137 6.25 5.68 -4.90
CA VAL A 137 4.87 5.36 -4.51
C VAL A 137 3.89 6.25 -5.30
N PRO A 138 2.64 5.80 -5.53
CA PRO A 138 1.64 6.58 -6.25
C PRO A 138 1.36 7.96 -5.64
N TYR A 139 0.97 8.95 -6.46
CA TYR A 139 0.44 10.21 -5.94
C TYR A 139 -0.88 9.98 -5.18
N PHE A 140 -0.91 10.37 -3.91
CA PHE A 140 -2.10 10.38 -3.04
C PHE A 140 -2.82 11.74 -3.08
N TYR A 141 -4.11 11.72 -3.40
CA TYR A 141 -4.97 12.91 -3.58
C TYR A 141 -5.86 13.17 -2.35
N GLY A 142 -5.42 12.71 -1.18
CA GLY A 142 -6.10 12.90 0.10
C GLY A 142 -7.15 11.83 0.43
N LYS A 143 -7.62 11.91 1.67
CA LYS A 143 -8.67 11.07 2.24
C LYS A 143 -10.02 11.79 2.14
N HIS A 144 -10.92 11.21 1.38
CA HIS A 144 -12.27 11.72 1.14
C HIS A 144 -13.31 10.95 1.96
N THR A 145 -14.48 11.57 2.18
CA THR A 145 -15.64 10.91 2.78
C THR A 145 -16.80 11.03 1.82
N LEU A 146 -17.36 9.89 1.40
CA LEU A 146 -18.44 9.82 0.40
C LEU A 146 -19.62 9.04 0.98
N THR A 147 -20.84 9.36 0.53
CA THR A 147 -22.02 8.54 0.84
C THR A 147 -22.30 7.60 -0.32
N LEU A 148 -22.34 6.31 -0.05
CA LEU A 148 -22.61 5.26 -1.03
C LEU A 148 -24.11 5.15 -1.37
N PRO A 149 -24.51 4.51 -2.49
CA PRO A 149 -25.93 4.33 -2.87
C PRO A 149 -26.79 3.52 -1.88
N ASN A 150 -26.18 2.81 -0.93
CA ASN A 150 -26.84 2.13 0.18
C ASN A 150 -27.03 3.04 1.43
N GLY A 151 -26.61 4.32 1.37
CA GLY A 151 -26.62 5.26 2.49
C GLY A 151 -25.46 5.13 3.47
N GLU A 152 -24.49 4.24 3.22
CA GLU A 152 -23.32 4.05 4.07
C GLU A 152 -22.28 5.16 3.82
N PRO A 153 -21.82 5.88 4.87
CA PRO A 153 -20.69 6.79 4.75
C PRO A 153 -19.39 5.98 4.68
N THR A 154 -18.69 6.06 3.56
CA THR A 154 -17.39 5.41 3.34
C THR A 154 -16.24 6.42 3.38
N ARG A 155 -15.06 5.93 3.73
CA ARG A 155 -13.80 6.69 3.65
C ARG A 155 -12.99 6.14 2.48
N VAL A 156 -12.50 7.06 1.65
CA VAL A 156 -11.82 6.73 0.40
C VAL A 156 -10.47 7.43 0.38
N ASN A 157 -9.40 6.65 0.36
CA ASN A 157 -8.09 7.15 0.02
C ASN A 157 -8.00 7.16 -1.51
N LEU A 158 -7.78 8.34 -2.09
CA LEU A 158 -7.75 8.54 -3.54
C LEU A 158 -6.31 8.55 -4.02
N LEU A 159 -5.96 7.67 -4.95
CA LEU A 159 -4.59 7.51 -5.45
C LEU A 159 -4.54 7.56 -6.99
N GLU A 160 -3.34 7.81 -7.50
CA GLU A 160 -3.00 7.70 -8.90
C GLU A 160 -3.25 6.28 -9.42
N TYR A 161 -3.82 6.17 -10.62
CA TYR A 161 -3.80 4.92 -11.35
C TYR A 161 -2.45 4.75 -12.05
N ILE A 162 -1.74 3.68 -11.71
CA ILE A 162 -0.44 3.35 -12.29
C ILE A 162 -0.64 2.41 -13.47
N GLU A 163 -0.41 2.88 -14.69
CA GLU A 163 -0.40 2.02 -15.87
C GLU A 163 0.82 1.08 -15.82
N GLY A 164 0.57 -0.21 -15.98
CA GLY A 164 1.60 -1.25 -15.93
C GLY A 164 1.02 -2.62 -15.67
N GLN A 165 1.88 -3.53 -15.22
CA GLN A 165 1.50 -4.87 -14.75
C GLN A 165 2.00 -5.07 -13.32
N THR A 166 1.27 -5.84 -12.52
CA THR A 166 1.75 -6.27 -11.20
C THR A 166 2.94 -7.24 -11.34
N LEU A 167 3.72 -7.37 -10.26
CA LEU A 167 4.73 -8.41 -10.14
C LEU A 167 4.09 -9.81 -10.02
N ALA A 168 2.82 -9.91 -9.59
CA ALA A 168 2.04 -11.14 -9.61
C ALA A 168 1.76 -11.61 -11.04
N GLU A 169 1.18 -10.75 -11.89
CA GLU A 169 0.94 -11.06 -13.31
C GLU A 169 2.24 -11.39 -14.05
N LEU A 170 3.34 -10.71 -13.71
CA LEU A 170 4.66 -11.06 -14.23
C LEU A 170 5.09 -12.49 -13.87
N HIS A 171 4.79 -12.96 -12.66
CA HIS A 171 5.12 -14.34 -12.27
C HIS A 171 4.33 -15.36 -13.08
N ASP A 172 3.04 -15.10 -13.32
CA ASP A 172 2.17 -16.01 -14.06
C ASP A 172 2.52 -16.09 -15.56
N MET A 173 3.25 -15.10 -16.10
CA MET A 173 3.86 -15.20 -17.44
C MET A 173 4.95 -16.29 -17.55
N TYR A 174 5.49 -16.80 -16.43
CA TYR A 174 6.55 -17.81 -16.42
C TYR A 174 6.01 -19.15 -15.96
N PRO A 175 6.32 -20.26 -16.66
CA PRO A 175 5.82 -21.58 -16.28
C PRO A 175 6.33 -21.95 -14.88
N ALA A 176 5.41 -22.37 -14.01
CA ALA A 176 5.74 -22.79 -12.66
C ALA A 176 6.69 -24.01 -12.71
N HIS A 177 7.92 -23.82 -12.21
CA HIS A 177 8.95 -24.86 -12.05
C HIS A 177 8.55 -25.95 -11.03
N ARG A 178 7.49 -26.71 -11.32
CA ARG A 178 6.97 -27.82 -10.51
C ARG A 178 7.22 -29.20 -11.14
N THR A 179 7.47 -29.26 -12.45
CA THR A 179 7.67 -30.51 -13.20
C THR A 179 9.00 -30.55 -13.94
N GLU A 180 9.36 -29.49 -14.68
CA GLU A 180 10.55 -29.49 -15.54
C GLU A 180 11.48 -28.27 -15.29
N PRO A 181 12.80 -28.37 -15.60
CA PRO A 181 13.69 -27.22 -15.64
C PRO A 181 13.39 -26.31 -16.83
N LEU A 182 13.44 -24.99 -16.63
CA LEU A 182 13.55 -24.04 -17.74
C LEU A 182 14.86 -24.27 -18.50
N GLU A 183 14.80 -24.09 -19.82
CA GLU A 183 16.00 -24.11 -20.66
C GLU A 183 17.04 -23.08 -20.17
N PRO A 184 18.36 -23.38 -20.20
CA PRO A 184 19.39 -22.48 -19.69
C PRO A 184 19.43 -21.10 -20.35
N ARG A 185 18.78 -20.90 -21.51
CA ARG A 185 18.54 -19.58 -22.12
C ARG A 185 17.38 -18.84 -21.46
N GLN A 186 16.24 -19.51 -21.26
CA GLN A 186 15.06 -18.95 -20.59
C GLN A 186 15.38 -18.56 -19.14
N TYR A 187 16.07 -19.44 -18.40
CA TYR A 187 16.49 -19.16 -17.02
C TYR A 187 17.41 -17.94 -16.91
N ARG A 188 18.36 -17.76 -17.85
CA ARG A 188 19.25 -16.59 -17.87
C ARG A 188 18.50 -15.28 -18.15
N GLU A 189 17.52 -15.28 -19.05
CA GLU A 189 16.74 -14.08 -19.33
C GLU A 189 15.74 -13.76 -18.21
N LEU A 190 15.13 -14.77 -17.59
CA LEU A 190 14.34 -14.62 -16.36
C LEU A 190 15.18 -14.00 -15.24
N LEU A 191 16.37 -14.53 -14.96
CA LEU A 191 17.29 -13.95 -13.97
C LEU A 191 17.68 -12.50 -14.32
N LYS A 192 17.90 -12.19 -15.61
CA LYS A 192 18.24 -10.83 -16.06
C LYS A 192 17.08 -9.86 -15.81
N ARG A 193 15.84 -10.23 -16.17
CA ARG A 193 14.63 -9.42 -15.90
C ARG A 193 14.40 -9.26 -14.39
N LEU A 194 14.45 -10.35 -13.62
CA LEU A 194 14.30 -10.32 -12.16
C LEU A 194 15.34 -9.42 -11.47
N LYS A 195 16.60 -9.42 -11.92
CA LYS A 195 17.63 -8.52 -11.38
C LYS A 195 17.35 -7.05 -11.67
N HIS A 196 16.92 -6.76 -12.90
CA HIS A 196 16.58 -5.39 -13.32
C HIS A 196 15.36 -4.84 -12.55
N LEU A 197 14.46 -5.72 -12.11
CA LEU A 197 13.32 -5.40 -11.24
C LEU A 197 13.72 -5.31 -9.76
N TYR A 198 14.59 -6.20 -9.27
CA TYR A 198 14.94 -6.28 -7.84
C TYR A 198 15.73 -5.07 -7.33
N VAL A 199 16.54 -4.42 -8.18
CA VAL A 199 17.34 -3.25 -7.74
C VAL A 199 16.45 -2.03 -7.45
N PRO A 200 15.58 -1.55 -8.39
CA PRO A 200 14.61 -0.50 -8.07
C PRO A 200 13.70 -0.85 -6.89
N ALA A 201 13.25 -2.11 -6.78
CA ALA A 201 12.41 -2.54 -5.67
C ALA A 201 13.09 -2.31 -4.30
N MET A 202 14.36 -2.71 -4.20
CA MET A 202 15.13 -2.53 -2.96
C MET A 202 15.47 -1.06 -2.70
N GLN A 203 15.73 -0.27 -3.73
CA GLN A 203 15.99 1.17 -3.59
C GLN A 203 14.74 1.91 -3.06
N GLY A 204 13.58 1.71 -3.69
CA GLY A 204 12.34 2.34 -3.26
C GLY A 204 11.93 1.94 -1.84
N ILE A 205 12.18 0.69 -1.43
CA ILE A 205 11.98 0.25 -0.04
C ILE A 205 12.94 0.94 0.93
N HIS A 206 14.18 1.21 0.55
CA HIS A 206 15.10 1.98 1.40
C HIS A 206 14.65 3.44 1.51
N GLU A 207 14.24 4.09 0.43
CA GLU A 207 13.66 5.44 0.48
C GLU A 207 12.43 5.53 1.40
N ILE A 208 11.58 4.50 1.42
CA ILE A 208 10.41 4.42 2.31
C ILE A 208 10.86 4.21 3.78
N ASN A 209 11.82 3.31 4.02
CA ASN A 209 12.40 3.05 5.35
C ASN A 209 13.13 4.27 5.93
N ASP A 210 13.83 5.05 5.10
CA ASP A 210 14.52 6.29 5.49
C ASP A 210 13.55 7.35 6.04
N ARG A 211 12.29 7.32 5.55
CA ARG A 211 11.17 8.15 6.04
C ARG A 211 10.47 7.54 7.26
N ARG A 212 11.06 6.51 7.86
CA ARG A 212 10.57 5.73 9.03
C ARG A 212 9.21 5.04 8.80
N VAL A 213 8.79 4.91 7.54
CA VAL A 213 7.65 4.09 7.12
C VAL A 213 8.17 2.70 6.77
N VAL A 214 7.34 1.66 6.90
CA VAL A 214 7.73 0.28 6.50
C VAL A 214 6.64 -0.30 5.59
N LEU A 215 7.01 -1.25 4.72
CA LEU A 215 6.07 -1.99 3.86
C LEU A 215 5.76 -3.42 4.38
N CYS A 216 4.47 -3.79 4.30
CA CYS A 216 3.71 -4.74 5.14
C CYS A 216 2.87 -5.70 4.31
N ASP A 217 1.86 -5.19 3.61
CA ASP A 217 1.19 -5.95 2.53
C ASP A 217 2.07 -5.91 1.26
N LEU A 218 3.34 -6.26 1.45
CA LEU A 218 4.42 -6.22 0.48
C LEU A 218 4.40 -7.50 -0.36
N GLU A 219 3.27 -7.71 -1.02
CA GLU A 219 2.96 -8.89 -1.82
C GLU A 219 3.19 -8.54 -3.31
N PRO A 220 3.52 -9.51 -4.19
CA PRO A 220 3.74 -9.24 -5.63
C PRO A 220 2.54 -8.56 -6.33
N GLU A 221 1.35 -8.76 -5.78
CA GLU A 221 0.08 -8.15 -6.18
C GLU A 221 0.05 -6.62 -5.93
N ASN A 222 0.81 -6.11 -4.95
CA ASN A 222 0.87 -4.69 -4.56
C ASN A 222 2.14 -3.97 -5.05
N ILE A 223 2.89 -4.58 -5.99
CA ILE A 223 4.10 -4.03 -6.61
C ILE A 223 3.85 -3.83 -8.10
N MET A 224 3.84 -2.57 -8.54
CA MET A 224 3.59 -2.19 -9.93
C MET A 224 4.88 -2.04 -10.73
N ILE A 225 4.87 -2.57 -11.96
CA ILE A 225 5.96 -2.50 -12.93
C ILE A 225 5.50 -1.61 -14.08
N THR A 226 5.95 -0.36 -14.10
CA THR A 226 5.60 0.63 -15.13
C THR A 226 6.32 0.36 -16.46
N PRO A 227 5.72 0.68 -17.63
CA PRO A 227 6.40 0.62 -18.93
C PRO A 227 7.64 1.52 -19.02
N SER A 228 7.68 2.63 -18.27
CA SER A 228 8.87 3.46 -18.06
C SER A 228 9.93 2.69 -17.26
N ALA A 229 10.94 2.19 -17.96
CA ALA A 229 11.85 1.12 -17.51
C ALA A 229 12.91 1.50 -16.44
N SER A 230 12.60 2.42 -15.53
CA SER A 230 13.48 2.85 -14.43
C SER A 230 12.88 2.64 -13.03
N ASN A 231 11.56 2.73 -12.88
CA ASN A 231 10.91 2.81 -11.58
C ASN A 231 10.04 1.56 -11.28
N GLN A 232 9.83 1.29 -10.00
CA GLN A 232 8.82 0.38 -9.48
C GLN A 232 8.07 1.07 -8.35
N GLU A 233 6.79 0.75 -8.18
CA GLU A 233 5.97 1.40 -7.16
C GLU A 233 5.25 0.43 -6.25
N PHE A 234 5.08 0.88 -5.00
CA PHE A 234 4.47 0.14 -3.92
C PHE A 234 3.12 0.75 -3.53
N VAL A 235 2.09 -0.10 -3.42
CA VAL A 235 0.69 0.34 -3.27
C VAL A 235 0.15 0.17 -1.83
N ASP A 236 0.87 -0.52 -0.94
CA ASP A 236 0.43 -0.77 0.45
C ASP A 236 1.58 -0.96 1.49
N SER A 237 1.31 -0.75 2.78
CA SER A 237 2.30 -0.52 3.86
C SER A 237 1.98 -1.20 5.22
N TYR A 238 2.99 -1.47 6.07
CA TYR A 238 3.04 -1.98 7.48
C TYR A 238 4.45 -2.62 7.76
N PRO A 239 4.82 -3.31 8.87
CA PRO A 239 6.27 -3.61 9.14
C PRO A 239 6.84 -5.05 8.90
N ASN A 240 7.40 -5.40 7.71
CA ASN A 240 8.46 -6.44 7.58
C ASN A 240 9.27 -6.46 6.23
N PRO A 241 10.53 -5.99 6.19
CA PRO A 241 11.36 -6.00 4.97
C PRO A 241 11.92 -7.38 4.55
N LEU A 242 11.93 -8.40 5.41
CA LEU A 242 12.51 -9.72 5.09
C LEU A 242 11.68 -10.52 4.06
N ARG A 243 10.43 -10.11 3.80
CA ARG A 243 9.53 -10.76 2.85
C ARG A 243 10.00 -10.61 1.38
N MET A 244 10.65 -9.51 0.99
CA MET A 244 10.93 -9.17 -0.43
C MET A 244 11.58 -10.26 -1.27
N ALA A 245 12.62 -10.92 -0.77
CA ALA A 245 13.30 -11.98 -1.51
C ALA A 245 12.43 -13.25 -1.70
N SER A 246 11.25 -13.30 -1.07
CA SER A 246 10.18 -14.26 -1.35
C SER A 246 9.20 -13.71 -2.39
N CYS A 247 8.81 -12.45 -2.24
CA CYS A 247 7.79 -11.77 -3.02
C CYS A 247 8.21 -11.45 -4.45
N VAL A 248 9.51 -11.30 -4.74
CA VAL A 248 10.02 -11.17 -6.11
C VAL A 248 10.16 -12.53 -6.83
N ILE A 249 9.95 -13.67 -6.13
CA ILE A 249 10.12 -15.01 -6.72
C ILE A 249 9.12 -16.05 -6.13
N LYS A 250 7.97 -16.21 -6.80
CA LYS A 250 7.04 -17.36 -6.65
C LYS A 250 7.58 -18.63 -7.38
N CYS A 251 8.85 -18.97 -7.17
CA CYS A 251 9.54 -20.10 -7.81
C CYS A 251 10.12 -21.08 -6.76
N CYS A 252 11.00 -22.00 -7.19
CA CYS A 252 11.61 -23.00 -6.31
C CYS A 252 12.58 -22.40 -5.28
N ARG A 253 12.88 -23.16 -4.22
CA ARG A 253 13.82 -22.78 -3.15
C ARG A 253 15.22 -22.42 -3.70
N GLN A 254 15.66 -23.06 -4.79
CA GLN A 254 16.97 -22.82 -5.39
C GLN A 254 17.07 -21.42 -5.99
N HIS A 255 16.13 -20.99 -6.84
CA HIS A 255 16.19 -19.66 -7.46
C HIS A 255 16.01 -18.54 -6.42
N ARG A 256 15.19 -18.77 -5.39
CA ARG A 256 15.10 -17.91 -4.20
C ARG A 256 16.45 -17.80 -3.47
N ASN A 257 17.20 -18.89 -3.33
CA ASN A 257 18.54 -18.86 -2.75
C ASN A 257 19.55 -18.13 -3.64
N ASP A 258 19.51 -18.33 -4.96
CA ASP A 258 20.50 -17.76 -5.88
C ASP A 258 20.31 -16.25 -6.08
N VAL A 259 19.07 -15.75 -6.08
CA VAL A 259 18.83 -14.30 -6.04
C VAL A 259 19.17 -13.72 -4.66
N LYS A 260 18.95 -14.43 -3.55
CA LYS A 260 19.49 -14.02 -2.23
C LYS A 260 21.03 -13.94 -2.21
N LYS A 261 21.73 -14.90 -2.82
CA LYS A 261 23.21 -14.88 -2.95
C LYS A 261 23.68 -13.72 -3.82
N TRP A 262 23.02 -13.49 -4.96
CA TRP A 262 23.35 -12.38 -5.86
C TRP A 262 23.09 -11.02 -5.19
N ALA A 263 21.95 -10.83 -4.53
CA ALA A 263 21.63 -9.60 -3.80
C ALA A 263 22.70 -9.29 -2.74
N LYS A 264 23.07 -10.28 -1.91
CA LYS A 264 24.17 -10.16 -0.93
C LYS A 264 25.55 -9.86 -1.52
N LYS A 265 25.76 -10.07 -2.82
CA LYS A 265 27.04 -9.80 -3.52
C LYS A 265 27.03 -8.49 -4.31
N CYS A 266 25.87 -8.03 -4.76
CA CYS A 266 25.75 -6.96 -5.75
C CYS A 266 24.96 -5.72 -5.30
N LEU A 267 24.31 -5.77 -4.14
CA LEU A 267 23.79 -4.58 -3.46
C LEU A 267 24.85 -4.00 -2.52
N SER A 268 24.83 -2.67 -2.34
CA SER A 268 25.66 -1.98 -1.35
C SER A 268 25.42 -2.55 0.06
N PRO A 269 26.38 -2.50 1.02
CA PRO A 269 26.12 -2.84 2.41
C PRO A 269 24.89 -2.13 2.99
N ASP A 270 24.67 -0.89 2.57
CA ASP A 270 23.57 0.01 2.98
C ASP A 270 22.21 -0.42 2.41
N LEU A 271 22.19 -1.27 1.37
CA LEU A 271 20.99 -1.86 0.76
C LEU A 271 20.72 -3.28 1.26
N GLN A 272 21.47 -3.76 2.26
CA GLN A 272 21.21 -5.04 2.92
C GLN A 272 20.17 -4.86 4.03
N PRO A 273 19.23 -5.81 4.23
CA PRO A 273 18.26 -5.71 5.32
C PRO A 273 19.01 -5.66 6.66
N PRO A 274 18.58 -4.80 7.60
CA PRO A 274 19.27 -4.63 8.87
C PRO A 274 19.42 -5.96 9.60
N VAL A 275 20.59 -6.18 10.18
CA VAL A 275 20.85 -7.37 11.01
C VAL A 275 19.84 -7.35 12.17
N PRO A 276 19.08 -8.43 12.39
CA PRO A 276 18.12 -8.47 13.49
C PRO A 276 18.88 -8.31 14.81
N ILE A 277 18.60 -7.22 15.52
CA ILE A 277 19.10 -6.99 16.87
C ILE A 277 18.55 -8.12 17.75
N PRO A 278 19.39 -8.86 18.50
CA PRO A 278 18.91 -9.87 19.42
C PRO A 278 18.07 -9.21 20.54
N LEU A 279 16.95 -9.85 20.87
CA LEU A 279 16.10 -9.53 22.01
C LEU A 279 16.76 -9.95 23.33
#